data_AF-A0AB35YIE8-F1
#
_entry.id   AF-A0AB35YIE8-F1
#
_cell.length_a   1.000
_cell.length_b   1.000
_cell.length_c   1.000
_cell.angle_alpha   90.00
_cell.angle_beta   90.00
_cell.angle_gamma   90.00
#
_symmetry.space_group_name_H-M   'P 1'
#
loop_
_entity.id
_entity.type
_entity.pdbx_description
1 polymer ?
#
loop_
_entity_poly.entity_id
_entity_poly.type
_entity_poly.pdbx_seq_one_letter_code
_entity_poly.pdbx_strand_id
1 'polypeptide(L)'
;MQKPTTNIRTYFCIFGDDFPLDEFTRKIVITPTETRTKGEIYTIGKTQHESYTTSWTYEIDYQLTSDPTLQINELIDIFTNKVNIINHFQKEFNLKCKIAVVLIFP
;
A
#
# COMPACT_ATOMS: atom_id res chain seq x y z
N MET A 1 27.02 14.19 -15.41
CA MET A 1 25.97 13.47 -16.15
C MET A 1 24.68 13.60 -15.37
N GLN A 2 23.57 13.98 -16.00
CA GLN A 2 22.26 14.04 -15.34
C GLN A 2 21.76 12.60 -15.14
N LYS A 3 21.32 12.25 -13.93
CA LYS A 3 20.77 10.91 -13.68
C LYS A 3 19.45 10.77 -14.47
N PRO A 4 19.21 9.63 -15.15
CA PRO A 4 17.94 9.40 -15.82
C PRO A 4 16.79 9.45 -14.79
N THR A 5 15.69 10.12 -15.16
CA THR A 5 14.48 10.21 -14.35
C THR A 5 13.41 9.25 -14.86
N THR A 6 12.69 8.61 -13.95
CA THR A 6 11.58 7.69 -14.25
C THR A 6 10.40 8.03 -13.34
N ASN A 7 9.18 7.73 -13.79
CA ASN A 7 8.01 7.84 -12.93
C ASN A 7 8.04 6.68 -11.93
N ILE A 8 7.96 7.03 -10.66
CA ILE A 8 7.90 6.06 -9.57
C ILE A 8 6.61 6.18 -8.81
N ARG A 9 6.14 5.07 -8.24
CA ARG A 9 5.03 5.02 -7.29
C ARG A 9 5.38 4.04 -6.20
N THR A 10 5.16 4.41 -4.95
CA THR A 10 5.45 3.54 -3.80
C THR A 10 4.19 3.32 -3.00
N TYR A 11 3.97 2.08 -2.55
CA TYR A 11 2.80 1.78 -1.73
C TYR A 11 3.12 0.79 -0.62
N PHE A 12 2.40 0.95 0.48
CA PHE A 12 2.30 0.01 1.59
C PHE A 12 0.97 -0.72 1.50
N CYS A 13 1.00 -2.03 1.70
CA CYS A 13 -0.19 -2.86 1.70
C CYS A 13 -0.13 -3.84 2.86
N ILE A 14 -1.19 -3.88 3.66
CA ILE A 14 -1.47 -4.93 4.64
C ILE A 14 -2.64 -5.77 4.14
N PHE A 15 -2.49 -7.09 4.16
CA PHE A 15 -3.45 -7.99 3.53
C PHE A 15 -3.51 -9.35 4.23
N GLY A 16 -4.67 -10.00 4.12
CA GLY A 16 -4.96 -11.31 4.68
C GLY A 16 -6.30 -11.85 4.19
N ASP A 17 -6.83 -12.87 4.85
CA ASP A 17 -8.12 -13.44 4.46
C ASP A 17 -9.28 -12.51 4.85
N ASP A 18 -9.41 -12.21 6.14
CA ASP A 18 -10.48 -11.39 6.69
C ASP A 18 -9.96 -10.55 7.88
N PHE A 19 -10.11 -9.23 7.80
CA PHE A 19 -9.80 -8.32 8.91
C PHE A 19 -10.61 -7.02 8.80
N PRO A 20 -10.89 -6.35 9.93
CA PRO A 20 -11.78 -5.19 9.95
C PRO A 20 -11.08 -3.94 9.39
N LEU A 21 -11.26 -3.69 8.09
CA LEU A 21 -10.69 -2.54 7.36
C LEU A 21 -11.03 -1.18 7.99
N ASP A 22 -12.28 -0.99 8.41
CA ASP A 22 -12.72 0.25 9.05
C ASP A 22 -12.05 0.46 10.41
N GLU A 23 -11.87 -0.60 11.18
CA GLU A 23 -11.21 -0.53 12.47
C GLU A 23 -9.72 -0.22 12.30
N PHE A 24 -9.07 -0.89 11.35
CA PHE A 24 -7.68 -0.62 11.01
C PHE A 24 -7.49 0.83 10.60
N THR A 25 -8.34 1.35 9.69
CA THR A 25 -8.33 2.74 9.23
C THR A 25 -8.46 3.73 10.38
N ARG A 26 -9.43 3.51 11.28
CA ARG A 26 -9.63 4.36 12.46
C ARG A 26 -8.44 4.34 13.41
N LYS A 27 -7.85 3.16 13.67
CA LYS A 27 -6.73 3.01 14.61
C LYS A 27 -5.42 3.57 14.06
N ILE A 28 -5.15 3.37 12.76
CA ILE A 28 -3.92 3.85 12.13
C ILE A 28 -3.97 5.35 11.82
N VAL A 29 -5.16 5.94 11.75
CA VAL A 29 -5.41 7.38 11.50
C VAL A 29 -4.80 7.82 10.17
N ILE A 30 -4.93 6.97 9.15
CA ILE A 30 -4.51 7.22 7.77
C ILE A 30 -5.68 6.84 6.88
N THR A 31 -5.99 7.65 5.88
CA THR A 31 -6.97 7.30 4.85
C THR A 31 -6.28 6.42 3.80
N PRO A 32 -6.76 5.20 3.54
CA PRO A 32 -6.20 4.38 2.47
C PRO A 32 -6.42 5.02 1.11
N THR A 33 -5.51 4.74 0.18
CA THR A 33 -5.76 4.98 -1.24
C THR A 33 -6.75 3.95 -1.79
N GLU A 34 -6.66 2.71 -1.31
CA GLU A 34 -7.52 1.63 -1.75
C GLU A 34 -7.74 0.61 -0.63
N THR A 35 -8.97 0.12 -0.55
CA THR A 35 -9.33 -1.07 0.23
C THR A 35 -10.04 -2.05 -0.68
N ARG A 36 -9.79 -3.35 -0.47
CA ARG A 36 -10.57 -4.42 -1.10
C ARG A 36 -10.96 -5.46 -0.07
N THR A 37 -12.16 -5.97 -0.17
CA THR A 37 -12.60 -7.14 0.59
C THR A 37 -12.34 -8.41 -0.23
N LYS A 38 -11.99 -9.53 0.43
CA LYS A 38 -11.87 -10.81 -0.27
C LYS A 38 -13.19 -11.17 -0.97
N GLY A 39 -13.12 -11.63 -2.21
CA GLY A 39 -14.28 -11.92 -3.06
C GLY A 39 -14.91 -10.68 -3.74
N GLU A 40 -14.42 -9.48 -3.45
CA GLU A 40 -14.89 -8.27 -4.11
C GLU A 40 -14.47 -8.26 -5.58
N ILE A 41 -15.43 -7.93 -6.46
CA ILE A 41 -15.20 -7.78 -7.89
C ILE A 41 -14.77 -6.36 -8.20
N TYR A 42 -13.61 -6.20 -8.83
CA TYR A 42 -13.08 -4.92 -9.29
C TYR A 42 -12.70 -5.00 -10.78
N THR A 43 -12.61 -3.85 -11.44
CA THR A 43 -12.31 -3.78 -12.88
C THR A 43 -11.00 -3.03 -13.11
N ILE A 44 -10.08 -3.65 -13.85
CA ILE A 44 -8.88 -2.99 -14.37
C ILE A 44 -9.04 -2.88 -15.89
N GLY A 45 -9.20 -1.66 -16.40
CA GLY A 45 -9.47 -1.43 -17.82
C GLY A 45 -10.80 -2.05 -18.25
N LYS A 46 -10.75 -3.15 -19.01
CA LYS A 46 -11.93 -3.90 -19.48
C LYS A 46 -12.09 -5.28 -18.81
N THR A 47 -11.16 -5.66 -17.95
CA THR A 47 -11.14 -6.98 -17.34
C THR A 47 -11.66 -6.91 -15.91
N GLN A 48 -12.60 -7.81 -15.58
CA GLN A 48 -13.05 -8.01 -14.22
C GLN A 48 -12.11 -8.97 -13.49
N HIS A 49 -11.84 -8.63 -12.24
CA HIS A 49 -10.98 -9.37 -11.34
C HIS A 49 -11.70 -9.58 -10.02
N GLU A 50 -11.42 -10.69 -9.35
CA GLU A 50 -11.87 -10.96 -7.99
C GLU A 50 -10.69 -10.77 -7.03
N SER A 51 -10.93 -10.12 -5.90
CA SER A 51 -9.89 -9.94 -4.88
C SER A 51 -9.68 -11.23 -4.11
N TYR A 52 -8.48 -11.81 -4.21
CA TYR A 52 -8.12 -13.03 -3.48
C TYR A 52 -7.91 -12.82 -1.97
N THR A 53 -7.76 -11.57 -1.54
CA THR A 53 -7.48 -11.20 -0.15
C THR A 53 -8.25 -9.95 0.24
N THR A 54 -8.53 -9.80 1.52
CA THR A 54 -8.89 -8.50 2.11
C THR A 54 -7.60 -7.69 2.26
N SER A 55 -7.60 -6.45 1.78
CA SER A 55 -6.39 -5.62 1.71
C SER A 55 -6.68 -4.15 1.98
N TRP A 56 -5.71 -3.49 2.61
CA TRP A 56 -5.68 -2.07 2.87
C TRP A 56 -4.37 -1.51 2.33
N THR A 57 -4.46 -0.53 1.44
CA THR A 57 -3.31 0.01 0.70
C THR A 57 -3.26 1.53 0.82
N TYR A 58 -2.06 2.03 1.15
CA TYR A 58 -1.73 3.45 1.07
C TYR A 58 -0.61 3.65 0.07
N GLU A 59 -0.76 4.64 -0.79
CA GLU A 59 0.13 4.91 -1.91
C GLU A 59 0.55 6.38 -1.92
N ILE A 60 1.81 6.59 -2.28
CA ILE A 60 2.33 7.88 -2.73
C ILE A 60 2.26 7.89 -4.26
N ASP A 61 1.53 8.85 -4.80
CA ASP A 61 1.22 8.96 -6.24
C ASP A 61 2.50 9.12 -7.09
N TYR A 62 2.34 9.03 -8.40
CA TYR A 62 3.45 9.05 -9.33
C TYR A 62 4.27 10.34 -9.24
N GLN A 63 5.58 10.17 -9.04
CA GLN A 63 6.54 11.26 -9.06
C GLN A 63 7.65 10.96 -10.06
N LEU A 64 7.96 11.93 -10.91
CA LEU A 64 9.14 11.87 -11.77
C LEU A 64 10.38 12.16 -10.91
N THR A 65 11.27 11.18 -10.78
CA THR A 65 12.48 11.32 -9.98
C THR A 65 13.63 10.49 -10.53
N SER A 66 14.86 10.87 -10.17
CA SER A 66 16.07 10.06 -10.38
C SER A 66 16.53 9.34 -9.10
N ASP A 67 15.79 9.53 -8.01
CA ASP A 67 16.05 8.94 -6.70
C ASP A 67 14.77 8.32 -6.14
N PRO A 68 14.62 6.98 -6.25
CA PRO A 68 13.45 6.29 -5.73
C PRO A 68 13.36 6.25 -4.20
N THR A 69 14.45 6.55 -3.50
CA THR A 69 14.47 6.48 -2.03
C THR A 69 13.62 7.58 -1.39
N LEU A 70 13.33 8.67 -2.12
CA LEU A 70 12.50 9.78 -1.63
C LEU A 70 11.12 9.31 -1.17
N GLN A 71 10.39 8.57 -2.01
CA GLN A 71 9.06 8.07 -1.64
C GLN A 71 9.12 6.94 -0.61
N ILE A 72 10.18 6.13 -0.61
CA ILE A 72 10.36 5.09 0.41
C ILE A 72 10.53 5.73 1.78
N ASN A 73 11.37 6.76 1.89
CA ASN A 73 11.60 7.48 3.14
C ASN A 73 10.33 8.19 3.61
N GLU A 74 9.59 8.83 2.71
CA GLU A 74 8.29 9.42 3.02
C GLU A 74 7.31 8.39 3.58
N LEU A 75 7.24 7.20 2.96
CA LEU A 75 6.40 6.11 3.45
C LEU A 75 6.85 5.63 4.84
N ILE A 76 8.16 5.49 5.06
CA ILE A 76 8.71 5.14 6.37
C ILE A 76 8.34 6.19 7.41
N ASP A 77 8.45 7.48 7.11
CA ASP A 77 8.12 8.57 8.03
C ASP A 77 6.64 8.54 8.44
N ILE A 78 5.75 8.24 7.50
CA ILE A 78 4.31 8.09 7.75
C ILE A 78 4.03 6.93 8.71
N PHE A 79 4.68 5.77 8.51
CA PHE A 79 4.34 4.54 9.22
C PHE A 79 5.21 4.23 10.44
N THR A 80 6.36 4.88 10.64
CA THR A 80 7.29 4.59 11.75
C THR A 80 6.61 4.65 13.12
N ASN A 81 5.79 5.68 13.34
CA ASN A 81 5.05 5.84 14.60
C ASN A 81 3.77 4.98 14.68
N LYS A 82 3.51 4.13 13.68
CA LYS A 82 2.32 3.27 13.57
C LYS A 82 2.66 1.77 13.58
N VAL A 83 3.95 1.42 13.65
CA VAL A 83 4.45 0.03 13.64
C VAL A 83 3.77 -0.83 14.70
N ASN A 84 3.50 -0.31 15.90
CA ASN A 84 2.83 -1.08 16.96
C ASN A 84 1.40 -1.48 16.57
N ILE A 85 0.65 -0.60 15.90
CA ILE A 85 -0.72 -0.87 15.43
C ILE A 85 -0.67 -1.91 14.30
N ILE A 86 0.26 -1.73 13.36
CA ILE A 86 0.46 -2.67 12.24
C ILE A 86 0.78 -4.08 12.79
N ASN A 87 1.75 -4.19 13.70
CA ASN A 87 2.16 -5.46 14.29
C ASN A 87 1.04 -6.12 15.12
N HIS A 88 0.20 -5.34 15.79
CA HIS A 88 -0.95 -5.85 16.53
C HIS A 88 -1.95 -6.53 15.58
N PHE A 89 -2.37 -5.83 14.52
CA PHE A 89 -3.28 -6.40 13.50
C PHE A 89 -2.65 -7.58 12.77
N GLN A 90 -1.35 -7.49 12.46
CA GLN A 90 -0.62 -8.57 11.82
C GLN A 90 -0.71 -9.88 12.61
N LYS A 91 -0.55 -9.80 13.93
CA LYS A 91 -0.63 -10.96 14.82
C LYS A 91 -2.06 -11.43 15.03
N GLU A 92 -2.98 -10.50 15.27
CA GLU A 92 -4.37 -10.80 15.59
C GLU A 92 -5.11 -11.47 14.42
N PHE A 93 -4.90 -10.97 13.21
CA PHE A 93 -5.59 -11.44 12.00
C PHE A 93 -4.68 -12.24 11.06
N ASN A 94 -3.48 -12.64 11.51
CA ASN A 94 -2.49 -13.38 10.72
C ASN A 94 -2.19 -12.72 9.35
N LEU A 95 -2.02 -11.39 9.35
CA LEU A 95 -1.83 -10.60 8.14
C LEU A 95 -0.38 -10.64 7.66
N LYS A 96 -0.20 -10.22 6.40
CA LYS A 96 1.11 -9.94 5.81
C LYS A 96 1.17 -8.48 5.41
N CYS A 97 2.37 -7.92 5.44
CA CYS A 97 2.65 -6.57 4.99
C CYS A 97 3.64 -6.61 3.82
N LYS A 98 3.50 -5.68 2.88
CA LYS A 98 4.51 -5.42 1.84
C LYS A 98 4.65 -3.93 1.58
N ILE A 99 5.87 -3.52 1.27
CA ILE A 99 6.16 -2.23 0.63
C ILE A 99 6.63 -2.55 -0.77
N ALA A 100 6.13 -1.83 -1.77
CA ALA A 100 6.50 -2.05 -3.16
C ALA A 100 6.73 -0.71 -3.86
N VAL A 101 7.74 -0.69 -4.72
CA VAL A 101 8.10 0.44 -5.57
C VAL A 101 7.88 0.02 -7.02
N VAL A 102 7.06 0.79 -7.72
CA VAL A 102 6.77 0.63 -9.14
C VAL A 102 7.61 1.65 -9.90
N LEU A 103 8.43 1.19 -10.84
CA LEU A 103 9.22 2.04 -11.74
C LEU A 103 8.65 1.92 -13.15
N ILE A 104 8.35 3.05 -13.80
CA ILE A 104 7.85 3.08 -15.18
C ILE A 104 8.95 3.61 -16.08
N PHE A 105 9.58 2.70 -16.82
CA PHE A 105 10.48 3.06 -17.90
C PHE A 105 9.68 3.39 -19.16
N PRO A 106 10.09 4.41 -19.93
CA PRO A 106 9.50 4.71 -21.24
C PRO A 106 9.76 3.59 -22.26
#